data_AF-A0A058ZIQ8-F1
#
_entry.id   AF-A0A058ZIQ8-F1
#
_cell.length_a   1.000
_cell.length_b   1.000
_cell.length_c   1.000
_cell.angle_alpha   90.00
_cell.angle_beta   90.00
_cell.angle_gamma   90.00
#
_symmetry.space_group_name_H-M   'P 1'
#
loop_
_entity.id
_entity.type
_entity.pdbx_description
1 polymer ?
#
loop_
_entity_poly.entity_id
_entity_poly.type
_entity_poly.pdbx_seq_one_letter_code
_entity_poly.pdbx_strand_id
1 'polypeptide(L)'
;MSDGDPIDLVELSFEPFPIGAVCNVRVLGAIGLVDQGECDWKVLCIRLDEPQASQPAPVASDATADSLLEQHTAKLNHHTLHTVDDVPPEIIQRVIEWYRDYKTIEGKPSNSYVPNTEEPARGFVFSKDQTARILAHAHQDWCGRQREPIQQ
;
A
#
# COMPACT_ATOMS: atom_id res chain seq x y z
N MET A 1 19.79 -0.33 5.15
CA MET A 1 18.71 0.26 4.35
C MET A 1 18.25 -0.84 3.41
N SER A 2 16.99 -1.26 3.57
CA SER A 2 16.34 -2.42 2.95
C SER A 2 16.99 -3.78 3.26
N ASP A 3 16.15 -4.78 3.42
CA ASP A 3 16.42 -6.21 3.61
C ASP A 3 17.10 -6.89 2.38
N GLY A 4 17.39 -6.11 1.34
CA GLY A 4 18.03 -6.59 0.12
C GLY A 4 17.05 -6.77 -1.04
N ASP A 5 15.75 -6.79 -0.78
CA ASP A 5 14.71 -6.99 -1.79
C ASP A 5 14.24 -5.67 -2.44
N PRO A 6 13.58 -5.73 -3.61
CA PRO A 6 12.83 -4.60 -4.15
C PRO A 6 11.75 -4.14 -3.16
N ILE A 7 11.38 -2.85 -3.22
CA ILE A 7 10.33 -2.31 -2.35
C ILE A 7 8.96 -2.95 -2.62
N ASP A 8 8.22 -3.22 -1.55
CA ASP A 8 6.90 -3.84 -1.63
C ASP A 8 5.79 -2.83 -1.92
N LEU A 9 4.84 -3.25 -2.75
CA LEU A 9 3.66 -2.49 -3.10
C LEU A 9 2.39 -3.24 -2.66
N VAL A 10 1.43 -2.49 -2.13
CA VAL A 10 0.07 -2.93 -1.81
C VAL A 10 -0.87 -2.19 -2.75
N GLU A 11 -1.35 -2.94 -3.74
CA GLU A 11 -2.32 -2.43 -4.70
C GLU A 11 -3.73 -2.57 -4.09
N LEU A 12 -4.49 -1.48 -4.07
CA LEU A 12 -5.75 -1.37 -3.33
C LEU A 12 -7.01 -1.66 -4.16
N SER A 13 -6.86 -2.01 -5.45
CA SER A 13 -8.02 -2.36 -6.27
C SER A 13 -8.58 -3.70 -5.80
N PHE A 14 -9.87 -3.92 -6.10
CA PHE A 14 -10.54 -5.15 -5.71
C PHE A 14 -10.22 -6.32 -6.64
N GLU A 15 -9.97 -6.02 -7.92
CA GLU A 15 -9.69 -7.04 -8.93
C GLU A 15 -8.26 -7.55 -8.82
N PRO A 16 -8.05 -8.86 -8.58
CA PRO A 16 -6.72 -9.42 -8.40
C PRO A 16 -5.92 -9.43 -9.70
N PHE A 17 -4.61 -9.27 -9.57
CA PHE A 17 -3.69 -9.42 -10.70
C PHE A 17 -3.30 -10.88 -10.94
N PRO A 18 -3.11 -11.28 -12.22
CA PRO A 18 -2.34 -12.47 -12.54
C PRO A 18 -0.91 -12.37 -12.02
N ILE A 19 -0.34 -13.47 -11.54
CA ILE A 19 1.06 -13.54 -11.12
C ILE A 19 1.97 -13.15 -12.31
N GLY A 20 2.90 -12.22 -12.07
CA GLY A 20 3.83 -11.72 -13.09
C GLY A 20 3.27 -10.60 -13.96
N ALA A 21 2.05 -10.11 -13.71
CA ALA A 21 1.50 -8.95 -14.40
C ALA A 21 2.31 -7.68 -14.09
N VAL A 22 2.42 -6.81 -15.09
CA VAL A 22 3.01 -5.47 -14.97
C VAL A 22 1.92 -4.45 -15.28
N CYS A 23 1.68 -3.52 -14.37
CA CYS A 23 0.71 -2.45 -14.55
C CYS A 23 1.29 -1.10 -14.11
N ASN A 24 0.76 -0.04 -14.70
CA ASN A 24 1.05 1.30 -14.23
C ASN A 24 0.17 1.60 -13.01
N VAL A 25 0.77 2.09 -11.94
CA VAL A 25 0.06 2.44 -10.71
C VAL A 25 0.29 3.89 -10.33
N ARG A 26 -0.65 4.47 -9.60
CA ARG A 26 -0.49 5.72 -8.88
C ARG A 26 -0.11 5.42 -7.43
N VAL A 27 0.98 6.01 -6.98
CA VAL A 27 1.38 6.01 -5.56
C VAL A 27 0.48 6.94 -4.77
N LEU A 28 -0.06 6.44 -3.66
CA LEU A 28 -0.96 7.16 -2.76
C LEU A 28 -0.26 7.56 -1.45
N GLY A 29 0.53 6.65 -0.88
CA GLY A 29 1.26 6.82 0.37
C GLY A 29 2.03 5.55 0.74
N ALA A 30 2.48 5.42 1.98
CA ALA A 30 3.15 4.23 2.47
C ALA A 30 2.95 4.00 3.97
N ILE A 31 3.19 2.78 4.41
CA ILE A 31 3.42 2.43 5.82
C ILE A 31 4.80 1.79 5.95
N GLY A 32 5.53 2.12 7.02
CA GLY A 32 6.83 1.50 7.32
C GLY A 32 6.65 0.47 8.42
N LEU A 33 6.80 -0.81 8.12
CA LEU A 33 6.85 -1.86 9.14
C LEU A 33 8.27 -1.90 9.72
N VAL A 34 8.35 -2.25 10.98
CA VAL A 34 9.60 -2.63 11.65
C VAL A 34 9.56 -4.13 11.83
N ASP A 35 10.38 -4.84 11.06
CA ASP A 35 10.56 -6.29 11.15
C ASP A 35 11.99 -6.58 11.60
N GLN A 36 12.13 -7.19 12.79
CA GLN A 36 13.43 -7.60 13.35
C GLN A 36 14.53 -6.52 13.34
N GLY A 37 14.14 -5.24 13.46
CA GLY A 37 15.07 -4.11 13.49
C GLY A 37 15.37 -3.51 12.10
N GLU A 38 14.81 -4.06 11.04
CA GLU A 38 14.87 -3.52 9.69
C GLU A 38 13.55 -2.83 9.31
N CYS A 39 13.66 -1.84 8.43
CA CYS A 39 12.51 -1.11 7.91
C CYS A 39 12.02 -1.78 6.63
N ASP A 40 10.77 -2.20 6.64
CA ASP A 40 10.08 -2.88 5.55
C ASP A 40 8.92 -2.01 5.07
N TRP A 41 9.15 -1.29 3.97
CA TRP A 41 8.20 -0.32 3.43
C TRP A 41 7.12 -1.01 2.60
N LYS A 42 5.85 -0.74 2.90
CA LYS A 42 4.70 -1.13 2.07
C LYS A 42 4.10 0.12 1.43
N VAL A 43 4.35 0.28 0.13
CA VAL A 43 3.84 1.41 -0.65
C VAL A 43 2.40 1.14 -1.05
N LEU A 44 1.49 2.04 -0.70
CA LEU A 44 0.08 1.96 -1.07
C LEU A 44 -0.12 2.57 -2.45
N CYS A 45 -0.75 1.82 -3.35
CA CYS A 45 -0.98 2.26 -4.72
C CYS A 45 -2.34 1.81 -5.28
N ILE A 46 -2.71 2.41 -6.41
CA ILE A 46 -3.90 2.03 -7.18
C ILE A 46 -3.53 1.94 -8.66
N ARG A 47 -3.97 0.89 -9.34
CA ARG A 47 -3.71 0.68 -10.77
C ARG A 47 -4.42 1.72 -11.64
N LEU A 48 -3.79 2.08 -12.77
CA LEU A 48 -4.27 3.13 -13.68
C LEU A 48 -5.06 2.62 -14.88
N ASP A 49 -5.12 1.31 -15.07
CA ASP A 49 -5.68 0.64 -16.23
C ASP A 49 -7.11 0.10 -16.00
N GLU A 50 -7.75 0.48 -14.90
CA GLU A 50 -9.16 0.15 -14.68
C GLU A 50 -10.08 0.97 -15.59
N PRO A 51 -11.08 0.33 -16.24
CA PRO A 51 -12.16 1.06 -16.88
C PRO A 51 -12.89 1.90 -15.83
N GLN A 52 -13.27 3.12 -16.19
CA GLN A 52 -14.12 3.94 -15.31
C GLN A 52 -15.38 3.15 -14.96
N ALA A 53 -15.58 2.84 -13.68
CA ALA A 53 -16.79 2.21 -13.20
C ALA A 53 -17.97 3.08 -13.63
N SER A 54 -18.90 2.50 -14.40
CA SER A 54 -20.21 3.12 -14.58
C SER A 54 -20.83 3.25 -13.20
N GLN A 55 -21.35 4.43 -12.85
CA GLN A 55 -21.96 4.71 -11.55
C GLN A 55 -22.81 3.50 -11.11
N PRO A 56 -22.57 2.91 -9.92
CA PRO A 56 -23.40 1.81 -9.46
C PRO A 56 -24.86 2.29 -9.43
N ALA A 57 -25.78 1.47 -9.92
CA ALA A 57 -27.21 1.76 -9.85
C ALA A 57 -27.61 2.06 -8.39
N PRO A 58 -28.60 2.93 -8.14
CA PRO A 58 -29.01 3.26 -6.78
C PRO A 58 -29.39 1.98 -6.03
N VAL A 59 -28.58 1.63 -5.01
CA VAL A 59 -28.79 0.44 -4.19
C VAL A 59 -30.01 0.61 -3.31
N ALA A 60 -30.86 -0.41 -3.27
CA ALA A 60 -32.04 -0.45 -2.40
C ALA A 60 -31.63 -0.42 -0.92
N SER A 61 -32.51 0.13 -0.08
CA SER A 61 -32.27 0.55 1.32
C SER A 61 -31.90 -0.53 2.34
N ASP A 62 -31.65 -1.77 1.93
CA ASP A 62 -31.45 -2.89 2.84
C ASP A 62 -29.94 -3.22 2.91
N ALA A 63 -29.25 -2.53 3.82
CA ALA A 63 -27.80 -2.64 4.01
C ALA A 63 -27.41 -4.03 4.57
N THR A 64 -27.05 -4.94 3.69
CA THR A 64 -26.29 -6.16 4.03
C THR A 64 -24.78 -5.85 4.03
N ALA A 65 -23.98 -6.69 4.69
CA ALA A 65 -22.52 -6.54 4.67
C ALA A 65 -21.92 -6.55 3.25
N ASP A 66 -22.56 -7.28 2.32
CA ASP A 66 -22.19 -7.30 0.91
C ASP A 66 -22.42 -5.95 0.22
N SER A 67 -23.49 -5.23 0.58
CA SER A 67 -23.78 -3.90 0.04
C SER A 67 -22.76 -2.83 0.48
N LEU A 68 -22.25 -2.92 1.71
CA LEU A 68 -21.20 -2.02 2.20
C LEU A 68 -19.86 -2.27 1.48
N LEU A 69 -19.53 -3.53 1.19
CA LEU A 69 -18.34 -3.88 0.43
C LEU A 69 -18.43 -3.35 -1.01
N GLU A 70 -19.57 -3.52 -1.68
CA GLU A 70 -19.82 -2.98 -3.02
C GLU A 70 -19.72 -1.44 -3.07
N GLN A 71 -20.29 -0.76 -2.07
CA GLN A 71 -20.21 0.70 -1.97
C GLN A 71 -18.78 1.19 -1.76
N HIS A 72 -17.95 0.44 -1.03
CA HIS A 72 -16.54 0.79 -0.83
C HIS A 72 -15.69 0.49 -2.07
N THR A 73 -15.94 -0.63 -2.76
CA THR A 73 -15.26 -0.99 -4.01
C THR A 73 -15.47 0.07 -5.10
N ALA A 74 -16.68 0.62 -5.24
CA ALA A 74 -16.94 1.69 -6.20
C ALA A 74 -16.11 2.97 -5.96
N LYS A 75 -15.62 3.18 -4.73
CA LYS A 75 -14.78 4.33 -4.35
C LYS A 75 -13.29 4.08 -4.53
N LEU A 76 -12.86 2.82 -4.61
CA LEU A 76 -11.45 2.46 -4.79
C LEU A 76 -11.12 2.42 -6.27
N ASN A 77 -10.92 3.58 -6.87
CA ASN A 77 -10.50 3.70 -8.27
C ASN A 77 -9.52 4.86 -8.45
N HIS A 78 -8.72 4.81 -9.51
CA HIS A 78 -7.66 5.81 -9.73
C HIS A 78 -8.17 7.21 -10.09
N HIS A 79 -9.46 7.37 -10.44
CA HIS A 79 -10.07 8.67 -10.70
C HIS A 79 -10.43 9.39 -9.40
N THR A 80 -10.74 8.66 -8.32
CA THR A 80 -11.06 9.21 -7.01
C THR A 80 -9.86 9.23 -6.07
N LEU A 81 -8.98 8.24 -6.17
CA LEU A 81 -7.81 8.11 -5.30
C LEU A 81 -6.60 8.81 -5.91
N HIS A 82 -6.15 9.89 -5.28
CA HIS A 82 -4.98 10.65 -5.72
C HIS A 82 -3.85 10.66 -4.72
N THR A 83 -4.20 10.52 -3.45
CA THR A 83 -3.36 10.49 -2.25
C THR A 83 -3.91 9.47 -1.26
N VAL A 84 -3.14 9.17 -0.21
CA VAL A 84 -3.59 8.30 0.87
C VAL A 84 -4.80 8.87 1.65
N ASP A 85 -5.01 10.19 1.62
CA ASP A 85 -6.15 10.84 2.30
C ASP A 85 -7.48 10.60 1.59
N ASP A 86 -7.44 10.26 0.31
CA ASP A 86 -8.63 9.89 -0.47
C ASP A 86 -9.06 8.45 -0.18
N VAL A 87 -8.18 7.64 0.42
CA VAL A 87 -8.46 6.24 0.75
C VAL A 87 -9.36 6.19 1.98
N PRO A 88 -10.47 5.41 1.94
CA PRO A 88 -11.31 5.24 3.11
C PRO A 88 -10.49 4.74 4.33
N PRO A 89 -10.59 5.39 5.50
CA PRO A 89 -9.76 5.05 6.66
C PRO A 89 -9.85 3.58 7.09
N GLU A 90 -11.00 2.95 6.90
CA GLU A 90 -11.23 1.53 7.19
C GLU A 90 -10.37 0.61 6.33
N ILE A 91 -10.04 1.00 5.09
CA ILE A 91 -9.15 0.22 4.22
C ILE A 91 -7.72 0.33 4.72
N ILE A 92 -7.27 1.54 5.06
CA ILE A 92 -5.95 1.77 5.64
C ILE A 92 -5.79 0.99 6.96
N GLN A 93 -6.80 1.05 7.83
CA GLN A 93 -6.80 0.30 9.08
C GLN A 93 -6.71 -1.20 8.85
N ARG A 94 -7.46 -1.76 7.88
CA ARG A 94 -7.39 -3.18 7.55
C ARG A 94 -6.00 -3.61 7.04
N VAL A 95 -5.35 -2.78 6.22
CA VAL A 95 -3.98 -3.03 5.76
C VAL A 95 -3.01 -3.05 6.95
N ILE A 96 -3.10 -2.06 7.84
CA ILE A 96 -2.27 -1.98 9.06
C ILE A 96 -2.55 -3.17 10.00
N GLU A 97 -3.79 -3.58 10.19
CA GLU A 97 -4.10 -4.72 11.05
C GLU A 97 -3.58 -6.03 10.46
N TRP A 98 -3.73 -6.22 9.14
CA TRP A 98 -3.21 -7.40 8.46
C TRP A 98 -1.70 -7.50 8.61
N TYR A 99 -0.95 -6.44 8.27
CA TYR A 99 0.50 -6.45 8.38
C TYR A 99 1.00 -6.52 9.83
N ARG A 100 0.20 -6.09 10.81
CA ARG A 100 0.53 -6.24 12.22
C ARG A 100 0.52 -7.71 12.63
N ASP A 101 -0.50 -8.45 12.24
CA ASP A 101 -0.80 -9.75 12.85
C ASP A 101 -0.55 -10.96 11.93
N TYR A 102 -0.24 -10.78 10.64
CA TYR A 102 -0.16 -11.92 9.69
C TYR A 102 0.85 -13.01 10.06
N LYS A 103 1.92 -12.68 10.80
CA LYS A 103 2.92 -13.66 11.24
C LYS A 103 2.56 -14.37 12.55
N THR A 104 1.51 -13.94 13.25
CA THR A 104 1.14 -14.49 14.55
C THR A 104 0.66 -15.93 14.47
N ILE A 105 0.05 -16.32 13.33
CA ILE A 105 -0.33 -17.72 13.05
C ILE A 105 0.89 -18.65 12.96
N GLU A 106 2.09 -18.11 12.70
CA GLU A 106 3.36 -18.85 12.70
C GLU A 106 4.04 -18.85 14.08
N GLY A 107 3.42 -18.24 15.11
CA GLY A 107 3.98 -18.08 16.45
C GLY A 107 4.99 -16.94 16.59
N LYS A 108 5.13 -16.07 15.58
CA LYS A 108 5.95 -14.85 15.65
C LYS A 108 5.17 -13.71 16.33
N PRO A 109 5.87 -12.75 16.97
CA PRO A 109 5.19 -11.58 17.55
C PRO A 109 4.55 -10.71 16.46
N SER A 110 3.55 -9.91 16.85
CA SER A 110 2.98 -8.88 15.98
C SER A 110 4.05 -7.86 15.57
N ASN A 111 3.99 -7.40 14.32
CA ASN A 111 4.90 -6.37 13.80
C ASN A 111 4.60 -5.00 14.44
N SER A 112 5.60 -4.12 14.39
CA SER A 112 5.46 -2.72 14.80
C SER A 112 5.66 -1.78 13.61
N TYR A 113 5.41 -0.49 13.79
CA TYR A 113 5.40 0.49 12.72
C TYR A 113 6.36 1.66 12.99
N VAL A 114 6.94 2.19 11.92
CA VAL A 114 7.71 3.42 11.93
C VAL A 114 6.75 4.60 12.12
N PRO A 115 6.91 5.43 13.18
CA PRO A 115 6.09 6.62 13.37
C PRO A 115 6.41 7.67 12.31
N ASN A 116 5.38 8.33 11.79
CA ASN A 116 5.54 9.50 10.94
C ASN A 116 5.93 10.71 11.81
N THR A 117 7.23 10.95 11.94
CA THR A 117 7.77 12.02 12.80
C THR A 117 7.59 13.41 12.19
N GLU A 118 7.50 13.51 10.86
CA GLU A 118 7.25 14.78 10.16
C GLU A 118 5.77 15.20 10.26
N GLU A 119 4.85 14.23 10.24
CA GLU A 119 3.40 14.45 10.38
C GLU A 119 2.78 13.55 11.46
N PRO A 120 2.99 13.83 12.76
CA PRO A 120 2.55 12.95 13.85
C PRO A 120 1.06 12.64 13.88
N ALA A 121 0.23 13.54 13.34
CA ALA A 121 -1.22 13.36 13.25
C ALA A 121 -1.62 12.19 12.33
N ARG A 122 -0.77 11.77 11.39
CA ARG A 122 -0.98 10.61 10.52
C ARG A 122 -0.60 9.28 11.17
N GLY A 123 -0.05 9.30 12.39
CA GLY A 123 0.39 8.11 13.09
C GLY A 123 1.54 7.39 12.36
N PHE A 124 1.21 6.35 11.61
CA PHE A 124 2.18 5.49 10.90
C PHE A 124 2.09 5.60 9.37
N VAL A 125 1.20 6.47 8.87
CA VAL A 125 0.93 6.62 7.43
C VAL A 125 1.75 7.78 6.89
N PHE A 126 2.48 7.52 5.81
CA PHE A 126 3.30 8.49 5.10
C PHE A 126 2.56 9.03 3.87
N SER A 127 2.66 10.34 3.66
CA SER A 127 2.04 11.03 2.53
C SER A 127 2.70 10.63 1.20
N LYS A 128 2.05 10.97 0.10
CA LYS A 128 2.57 10.73 -1.26
C LYS A 128 3.97 11.32 -1.46
N ASP A 129 4.21 12.53 -0.97
CA ASP A 129 5.50 13.21 -1.13
C ASP A 129 6.61 12.57 -0.29
N GLN A 130 6.29 12.14 0.93
CA GLN A 130 7.19 11.35 1.76
C GLN A 130 7.53 10.02 1.09
N THR A 131 6.52 9.36 0.54
CA THR A 131 6.65 8.09 -0.18
C THR A 131 7.51 8.23 -1.44
N ALA A 132 7.37 9.33 -2.18
CA ALA A 132 8.21 9.60 -3.34
C ALA A 132 9.70 9.72 -2.96
N ARG A 133 10.02 10.29 -1.80
CA ARG A 133 11.40 10.32 -1.28
C ARG A 133 11.91 8.94 -0.90
N ILE A 134 11.08 8.10 -0.28
CA ILE A 134 11.40 6.70 0.04
C ILE A 134 11.71 5.92 -1.24
N LEU A 135 10.85 6.04 -2.27
CA LEU A 135 11.03 5.39 -3.56
C LEU A 135 12.30 5.87 -4.29
N ALA A 136 12.56 7.17 -4.28
CA ALA A 136 13.77 7.74 -4.88
C ALA A 136 15.04 7.18 -4.22
N HIS A 137 15.02 7.02 -2.91
CA HIS A 137 16.13 6.43 -2.16
C HIS A 137 16.31 4.94 -2.50
N ALA A 138 15.25 4.15 -2.49
CA ALA A 138 15.28 2.74 -2.88
C ALA A 138 15.79 2.55 -4.33
N HIS A 139 15.38 3.43 -5.24
CA HIS A 139 15.86 3.43 -6.63
C HIS A 139 17.35 3.77 -6.74
N GLN A 140 17.83 4.75 -5.97
CA GLN A 140 19.25 5.11 -5.91
C GLN A 140 20.09 3.94 -5.40
N ASP A 141 19.64 3.27 -4.34
CA ASP A 141 20.31 2.09 -3.77
C ASP A 141 20.35 0.93 -4.77
N TRP A 142 19.25 0.69 -5.48
CA TRP A 142 19.22 -0.29 -6.57
C TRP A 142 20.21 0.05 -7.68
N CYS A 143 20.21 1.29 -8.17
CA CYS A 143 21.12 1.75 -9.23
C CYS A 143 22.60 1.67 -8.80
N GLY A 144 22.89 1.92 -7.53
CA GLY A 144 24.24 1.77 -6.97
C GLY A 144 24.69 0.31 -7.00
N ARG A 145 23.83 -0.62 -6.55
CA ARG A 145 24.11 -2.07 -6.56
C ARG A 145 24.42 -2.62 -7.95
N GLN A 146 23.75 -2.13 -8.99
CA GLN A 146 23.99 -2.58 -10.38
C GLN A 146 25.35 -2.17 -10.96
N ARG A 147 26.10 -1.29 -10.28
CA ARG A 147 27.41 -0.81 -10.74
C ARG A 147 28.59 -1.56 -10.12
N GLU A 148 28.35 -2.39 -9.11
CA GLU A 148 29.38 -3.23 -8.51
C GLU A 148 29.66 -4.45 -9.42
N PRO A 149 30.93 -4.82 -9.64
CA PRO A 149 31.25 -6.04 -10.39
C PRO A 149 30.64 -7.25 -9.68
N ILE A 150 29.98 -8.14 -10.43
CA ILE A 150 29.54 -9.43 -9.90
C ILE A 150 30.79 -10.14 -9.37
N GLN A 151 30.92 -10.26 -8.04
CA GLN A 151 31.94 -11.10 -7.44
C GLN A 151 31.60 -12.55 -7.81
N GLN A 152 32.40 -13.11 -8.73
CA GLN A 152 32.37 -14.52 -9.11
C GLN A 152 33.00 -15.38 -8.02
#